data_AF-A0A9Q0E6E3-F1
#
_entry.id   AF-A0A9Q0E6E3-F1
#
_cell.length_a   1.000
_cell.length_b   1.000
_cell.length_c   1.000
_cell.angle_alpha   90.00
_cell.angle_beta   90.00
_cell.angle_gamma   90.00
#
_symmetry.space_group_name_H-M   'P 1'
#
loop_
_entity.id
_entity.type
_entity.pdbx_description
1 polymer ?
#
loop_
_entity_poly.entity_id
_entity_poly.type
_entity_poly.pdbx_seq_one_letter_code
_entity_poly.pdbx_strand_id
1 'polypeptide(L)'
;MLAGFEDKSAWALCTFAFSAGKEEPVQLFRGITEGRIVDPRGPRDFGWDPCFQPDGYEKTYAELPKEVKNTISHRYRALAAMSEHFSQLKDHVPESKKQKQED
;
A
#
# COMPACT_ATOMS: atom_id res chain seq x y z
N MET A 1 19.29 -15.63 8.47
CA MET A 1 19.26 -14.16 8.23
C MET A 1 19.15 -13.41 9.56
N LEU A 2 18.04 -13.51 10.30
CA LEU A 2 17.86 -12.73 11.55
C LEU A 2 18.22 -13.48 12.86
N ALA A 3 18.74 -14.71 12.80
CA ALA A 3 18.95 -15.54 14.00
C ALA A 3 19.81 -14.86 15.09
N GLY A 4 20.85 -14.11 14.71
CA GLY A 4 21.75 -13.43 15.63
C GLY A 4 21.32 -12.03 16.10
N PHE A 5 20.12 -11.58 15.75
CA PHE A 5 19.62 -10.25 16.10
C PHE A 5 18.43 -10.37 17.03
N GLU A 6 18.37 -9.61 18.13
CA GLU A 6 17.20 -9.62 19.01
C GLU A 6 15.98 -8.97 18.33
N ASP A 7 16.22 -7.85 17.63
CA ASP A 7 15.18 -7.13 16.92
C ASP A 7 14.70 -7.91 15.69
N LYS A 8 13.40 -8.18 15.66
CA LYS A 8 12.69 -8.83 14.55
C LYS A 8 11.72 -7.89 13.85
N SER A 9 11.68 -6.61 14.22
CA SER A 9 10.82 -5.63 13.61
C SER A 9 11.11 -5.53 12.11
N ALA A 10 10.05 -5.33 11.34
CA ALA A 10 10.10 -5.21 9.90
C ALA A 10 8.89 -4.44 9.41
N TRP A 11 8.91 -4.06 8.14
CA TRP A 11 7.79 -3.41 7.50
C TRP A 11 7.64 -3.90 6.07
N ALA A 12 6.39 -4.11 5.66
CA ALA A 12 6.04 -4.32 4.28
C ALA A 12 5.77 -2.97 3.62
N LEU A 13 6.40 -2.70 2.48
CA LEU A 13 6.26 -1.45 1.72
C LEU A 13 5.69 -1.72 0.33
N CYS A 14 4.69 -0.93 -0.05
CA CYS A 14 4.27 -0.80 -1.45
C CYS A 14 4.50 0.65 -1.88
N THR A 15 5.03 0.85 -3.08
CA THR A 15 5.10 2.14 -3.75
C THR A 15 4.45 2.04 -5.11
N PHE A 16 3.36 2.78 -5.34
CA PHE A 16 2.86 3.07 -6.68
C PHE A 16 3.58 4.31 -7.22
N ALA A 17 3.87 4.30 -8.52
CA ALA A 17 4.46 5.41 -9.23
C ALA A 17 3.54 5.79 -10.40
N PHE A 18 3.20 7.08 -10.51
CA PHE A 18 2.31 7.60 -11.54
C PHE A 18 2.90 8.86 -12.16
N SER A 19 2.79 9.00 -13.48
CA SER A 19 3.04 10.26 -14.17
C SER A 19 1.94 10.46 -15.22
N ALA A 20 1.43 11.69 -15.33
CA ALA A 20 0.38 12.04 -16.29
C ALA A 20 0.93 12.28 -17.71
N GLY A 21 2.25 12.29 -17.90
CA GLY A 21 2.86 12.51 -19.21
C GLY A 21 4.37 12.77 -19.13
N LYS A 22 5.01 12.85 -20.29
CA LYS A 22 6.48 12.97 -20.43
C LYS A 22 7.10 14.16 -19.69
N GLU A 23 6.33 15.24 -19.50
CA GLU A 23 6.77 16.48 -18.84
C GLU A 23 6.36 16.55 -17.36
N GLU A 24 5.54 15.60 -16.89
CA GLU A 24 5.03 15.57 -15.52
C GLU A 24 5.91 14.69 -14.64
N PRO A 25 6.34 15.17 -13.46
CA PRO A 25 7.17 14.39 -12.56
C PRO A 25 6.44 13.12 -12.10
N VAL A 26 7.21 12.07 -11.83
CA VAL A 26 6.67 10.84 -11.24
C VAL A 26 6.24 11.14 -9.80
N GLN A 27 4.96 10.95 -9.53
CA GLN A 27 4.37 11.00 -8.21
C GLN A 27 4.41 9.61 -7.58
N LEU A 28 4.83 9.54 -6.32
CA LEU A 28 4.96 8.30 -5.57
C LEU A 28 3.90 8.23 -4.48
N PHE A 29 3.17 7.11 -4.43
CA PHE A 29 2.20 6.81 -3.38
C PHE A 29 2.69 5.61 -2.60
N ARG A 30 2.90 5.78 -1.29
CA ARG A 30 3.47 4.75 -0.43
C ARG A 30 2.45 4.25 0.56
N GLY A 31 2.53 2.96 0.85
CA GLY A 31 1.80 2.33 1.93
C GLY A 31 2.72 1.38 2.67
N ILE A 32 2.71 1.49 3.99
CA ILE A 32 3.58 0.74 4.88
C ILE A 32 2.70 -0.05 5.85
N THR A 33 3.04 -1.29 6.15
CA THR A 33 2.51 -2.03 7.30
C THR A 33 3.67 -2.47 8.16
N GLU A 34 3.66 -2.06 9.43
CA GLU A 34 4.64 -2.47 10.44
C GLU A 34 4.32 -3.87 10.95
N GLY A 35 5.34 -4.56 11.43
CA GLY A 35 5.24 -5.92 11.91
C GLY A 35 6.59 -6.49 12.31
N ARG A 36 6.67 -7.81 12.29
CA ARG A 36 7.88 -8.56 12.66
C ARG A 36 8.05 -9.81 11.82
N ILE A 37 9.31 -10.22 11.67
CA ILE A 37 9.67 -11.49 11.06
C ILE A 37 9.57 -12.60 12.10
N VAL A 38 8.85 -13.66 11.74
CA VAL A 38 8.59 -14.82 12.60
C VAL A 38 8.89 -16.11 11.85
N ASP A 39 8.98 -17.22 12.58
CA ASP A 39 9.04 -18.53 11.94
C ASP A 39 7.80 -18.74 11.06
N PRO A 40 7.97 -19.30 9.84
CA PRO A 40 6.94 -19.28 8.82
C PRO A 40 5.72 -20.13 9.21
N ARG A 41 4.52 -19.52 9.20
CA ARG A 41 3.23 -20.17 9.48
C ARG A 41 2.20 -19.85 8.39
N GLY A 42 1.24 -20.75 8.18
CA GLY A 42 0.21 -20.63 7.15
C GLY A 42 0.62 -21.20 5.78
N PRO A 43 -0.27 -21.10 4.77
CA PRO A 43 -0.03 -21.58 3.40
C PRO A 43 1.17 -20.90 2.74
N ARG A 44 1.99 -21.65 1.99
CA ARG A 44 3.21 -21.15 1.35
C ARG A 44 3.03 -20.77 -0.12
N ASP A 45 1.80 -20.48 -0.51
CA ASP A 45 1.41 -20.26 -1.90
C ASP A 45 1.83 -18.86 -2.40
N PHE A 46 2.10 -17.91 -1.48
CA PHE A 46 2.41 -16.52 -1.82
C PHE A 46 3.61 -15.95 -1.07
N GLY A 47 4.80 -16.11 -1.66
CA GLY A 47 6.00 -15.36 -1.30
C GLY A 47 6.37 -15.41 0.19
N TRP A 48 6.61 -14.23 0.76
CA TRP A 48 7.10 -14.04 2.14
C TRP A 48 5.97 -13.89 3.18
N ASP A 49 4.70 -13.95 2.76
CA ASP A 49 3.56 -13.83 3.67
C ASP A 49 3.65 -14.74 4.92
N PRO A 50 4.15 -15.99 4.82
CA PRO A 50 4.24 -16.87 5.99
C PRO A 50 5.16 -16.38 7.09
N CYS A 51 6.16 -15.54 6.79
CA CYS A 51 7.14 -15.10 7.79
C CYS A 51 6.92 -13.66 8.27
N PHE A 52 5.88 -12.97 7.81
CA PHE A 52 5.56 -11.61 8.24
C PHE A 52 4.29 -11.59 9.10
N GLN A 53 4.43 -11.18 10.37
CA GLN A 53 3.31 -10.95 11.28
C GLN A 53 3.10 -9.43 11.43
N PRO A 54 1.98 -8.86 10.95
CA PRO A 54 1.70 -7.44 11.09
C PRO A 54 1.39 -7.08 12.55
N ASP A 55 1.74 -5.86 12.96
CA ASP A 55 1.46 -5.38 14.29
C ASP A 55 -0.05 -5.31 14.56
N GLY A 56 -0.44 -5.63 15.81
CA GLY A 56 -1.84 -5.76 16.22
C GLY A 56 -2.48 -7.12 15.89
N TYR A 57 -1.73 -8.06 15.30
CA TYR A 57 -2.19 -9.41 15.00
C TYR A 57 -1.23 -10.48 15.51
N GLU A 58 -1.78 -11.64 15.88
CA GLU A 58 -1.00 -12.84 16.24
C GLU A 58 -0.77 -13.80 15.06
N LYS A 59 -1.40 -13.50 13.91
CA LYS A 59 -1.35 -14.30 12.69
C LYS A 59 -0.40 -13.69 11.68
N THR A 60 0.28 -14.54 10.90
CA THR A 60 1.06 -14.08 9.75
C THR A 60 0.12 -13.62 8.62
N TYR A 61 0.65 -12.89 7.64
CA TYR A 61 -0.12 -12.55 6.44
C TYR A 61 -0.70 -13.76 5.72
N ALA A 62 -0.02 -14.91 5.75
CA ALA A 62 -0.51 -16.14 5.14
C ALA A 62 -1.68 -16.76 5.93
N GLU A 63 -1.72 -16.57 7.25
CA GLU A 63 -2.78 -17.09 8.12
C GLU A 63 -4.03 -16.18 8.19
N LEU A 64 -3.91 -14.92 7.77
CA LEU A 64 -5.02 -13.98 7.75
C LEU A 64 -5.98 -14.28 6.58
N PRO A 65 -7.31 -14.24 6.81
CA PRO A 65 -8.27 -14.18 5.73
C PRO A 65 -7.96 -13.01 4.80
N LYS A 66 -8.18 -13.20 3.50
CA LYS A 66 -7.84 -12.21 2.46
C LYS A 66 -8.51 -10.86 2.72
N GLU A 67 -9.74 -10.88 3.22
CA GLU A 67 -10.55 -9.71 3.53
C GLU A 67 -9.91 -8.88 4.65
N VAL A 68 -9.40 -9.55 5.70
CA VAL A 68 -8.70 -8.90 6.82
C VAL A 68 -7.34 -8.39 6.36
N LYS A 69 -6.56 -9.21 5.62
CA LYS A 69 -5.27 -8.78 5.09
C LYS A 69 -5.42 -7.52 4.23
N ASN A 70 -6.46 -7.46 3.40
CA ASN A 70 -6.68 -6.34 2.49
C ASN A 70 -6.90 -5.01 3.22
N THR A 71 -7.53 -4.99 4.41
CA THR A 71 -7.75 -3.72 5.13
C THR A 71 -6.47 -3.15 5.75
N ILE A 72 -5.49 -3.99 6.06
CA ILE A 72 -4.24 -3.57 6.70
C ILE A 72 -3.02 -3.54 5.78
N SER A 73 -3.14 -4.11 4.57
CA SER A 73 -1.98 -4.32 3.71
C SER A 73 -1.35 -3.01 3.23
N HIS A 74 -0.02 -3.01 3.21
CA HIS A 74 0.84 -1.99 2.61
C HIS A 74 0.40 -1.61 1.19
N ARG A 75 -0.07 -2.57 0.38
CA ARG A 75 -0.61 -2.32 -0.96
C ARG A 75 -1.93 -1.55 -0.93
N TYR A 76 -2.87 -1.95 -0.07
CA TYR A 76 -4.13 -1.22 0.09
C TYR A 76 -3.88 0.21 0.56
N ARG A 77 -2.99 0.41 1.54
CA ARG A 77 -2.59 1.74 2.03
C ARG A 77 -2.00 2.61 0.91
N ALA A 78 -1.13 2.04 0.07
CA ALA A 78 -0.55 2.77 -1.06
C ALA A 78 -1.61 3.16 -2.10
N LEU A 79 -2.56 2.25 -2.37
CA LEU A 79 -3.66 2.51 -3.29
C LEU A 79 -4.66 3.53 -2.72
N ALA A 80 -4.92 3.51 -1.42
CA ALA A 80 -5.76 4.49 -0.75
C ALA A 80 -5.15 5.90 -0.85
N ALA A 81 -3.84 6.03 -0.62
CA ALA A 81 -3.13 7.31 -0.81
C ALA A 81 -3.23 7.81 -2.26
N MET A 82 -3.09 6.93 -3.24
CA MET A 82 -3.31 7.27 -4.66
C MET A 82 -4.76 7.67 -4.93
N SER A 83 -5.73 6.94 -4.38
CA SER A 83 -7.16 7.25 -4.55
C SER A 83 -7.53 8.60 -3.94
N GLU A 84 -7.00 8.93 -2.76
CA GLU A 84 -7.21 10.21 -2.10
C GLU A 84 -6.70 11.36 -2.97
N HIS A 85 -5.50 11.23 -3.53
CA HIS A 85 -4.93 12.22 -4.45
C HIS A 85 -5.87 12.53 -5.63
N PHE A 86 -6.44 11.50 -6.28
CA PHE A 86 -7.36 11.71 -7.40
C PHE A 86 -8.75 12.20 -6.99
N SER A 87 -9.21 11.91 -5.78
CA SER A 87 -10.47 12.44 -5.26
C SER A 87 -10.37 13.95 -5.03
N GLN A 88 -9.28 14.44 -4.44
CA GLN A 88 -9.06 15.86 -4.18
C GLN A 88 -8.98 16.71 -5.46
N LEU A 89 -8.53 16.11 -6.58
CA LEU A 89 -8.51 16.78 -7.88
C LEU A 89 -9.90 17.02 -8.47
N LYS A 90 -10.91 16.20 -8.13
CA LYS A 90 -12.28 16.38 -8.64
C LYS A 90 -12.97 17.61 -8.05
N ASP A 91 -12.56 18.02 -6.85
CA ASP A 91 -13.13 19.18 -6.15
C ASP A 91 -12.52 20.51 -6.62
N HIS A 92 -11.43 20.48 -7.41
CA HIS A 92 -10.77 21.65 -8.00
C HIS A 92 -10.89 21.64 -9.53
N VAL A 93 -12.11 21.70 -10.07
CA VAL A 93 -12.31 22.00 -11.51
C VAL A 93 -12.01 23.49 -11.74
N PRO A 94 -10.99 23.86 -12.53
CA PRO A 94 -10.77 25.26 -12.89
C PRO A 94 -11.94 25.78 -13.73
N GLU A 95 -12.46 26.95 -13.38
CA GLU A 95 -13.59 27.62 -14.02
C GLU A 95 -13.41 27.89 -15.53
N SER A 96 -12.19 27.75 -16.04
CA SER A 96 -11.82 28.03 -17.44
C SER A 96 -12.34 27.04 -18.48
N LYS A 97 -13.01 25.95 -18.09
CA LYS A 97 -13.66 25.01 -19.04
C LYS A 97 -15.18 25.20 -19.20
N LYS A 98 -15.80 26.19 -18.55
CA LYS A 98 -17.25 26.48 -18.71
C LYS A 98 -17.60 27.36 -19.92
N GLN A 99 -16.63 27.96 -20.61
CA GLN A 99 -16.88 28.84 -21.76
C GLN A 99 -16.27 28.26 -23.05
N LYS A 100 -16.89 27.21 -23.61
CA LYS A 100 -16.70 26.85 -25.03
C LYS A 100 -17.77 25.92 -25.61
N GLN A 101 -19.00 26.02 -25.09
CA GLN A 101 -20.12 25.22 -25.57
C GLN A 101 -21.42 26.04 -25.54
N GLU A 102 -21.38 27.24 -26.12
CA GLU A 102 -22.52 28.04 -26.56
C GLU A 102 -21.95 29.11 -27.50
N ASP A 103 -21.78 28.73 -28.77
CA ASP A 103 -21.85 29.55 -29.99
C ASP A 103 -21.54 28.68 -31.22
#